data_AF-A0A2E1B744-F1
#
_entry.id   AF-A0A2E1B744-F1
#
_cell.length_a   1.000
_cell.length_b   1.000
_cell.length_c   1.000
_cell.angle_alpha   90.00
_cell.angle_beta   90.00
_cell.angle_gamma   90.00
#
_symmetry.space_group_name_H-M   'P 1'
#
loop_
_entity.id
_entity.type
_entity.pdbx_description
1 polymer ?
#
loop_
_entity_poly.entity_id
_entity_poly.type
_entity_poly.pdbx_seq_one_letter_code
_entity_poly.pdbx_strand_id
1 'polypeptide(L)'
;MAEGGCDRRRRDGRQPALRPRNKLNLANRKACDLPDTSPSRSFLRQTGLLLAGASFLTLAGSPALAQEGEKSCPAFPPPTVTLDYGSRYDEGSADRSTLDEESDAAVDAALKDADDFIREITGLANDAWANPGIAAFNAACVINGIHGWAAADAFGDLQSDNAKMTYAARVGGIASAYRQVRDLADGLTDEKAAIEAWLTKNGDFLIAYWDNDAPPKAKLGNLRLWAAYAVTEIALIVKSQDYINWAFASHRAVLETVAEDGSMPYEMRRGKYALHYQLHALAPLSASAALICHNDYSYTPDEEAVIEKAVGFALAGIEDPSKVAAIAGVHQSVPMGLSEQEPFTIAWLEAYLSLVSDGDLDRKLAPLRPLSNSKLGGDLTLLYRNNPAMQPGCFGKQK
;
A
#
# COMPACT_ATOMS: atom_id res chain seq x y z
N MET A 1 35.39 -30.49 -55.49
CA MET A 1 36.07 -31.79 -55.34
C MET A 1 35.81 -32.28 -53.92
N ALA A 2 35.23 -33.42 -53.59
CA ALA A 2 34.47 -34.48 -54.26
C ALA A 2 33.57 -35.04 -53.13
N GLU A 3 32.24 -34.98 -53.26
CA GLU A 3 31.34 -36.09 -53.62
C GLU A 3 31.41 -37.38 -52.78
N GLY A 4 30.24 -37.80 -52.29
CA GLY A 4 30.00 -39.08 -51.62
C GLY A 4 28.61 -39.18 -50.98
N GLY A 5 27.53 -39.20 -51.79
CA GLY A 5 26.23 -39.79 -51.39
C GLY A 5 26.37 -41.31 -51.19
N CYS A 6 25.39 -42.14 -50.86
CA CYS A 6 23.94 -42.10 -50.78
C CYS A 6 23.56 -43.50 -50.24
N ASP A 7 22.52 -43.70 -49.41
CA ASP A 7 21.40 -44.59 -49.78
C ASP A 7 20.31 -44.63 -48.68
N ARG A 8 19.06 -44.56 -49.14
CA ARG A 8 17.82 -44.72 -48.37
C ARG A 8 17.27 -46.11 -48.66
N ARG A 9 16.68 -46.77 -47.65
CA ARG A 9 15.54 -47.66 -47.93
C ARG A 9 14.41 -47.46 -46.91
N ARG A 10 13.25 -47.10 -47.45
CA ARG A 10 11.91 -47.15 -46.84
C ARG A 10 11.40 -48.59 -46.82
N ARG A 11 10.56 -48.94 -45.85
CA ARG A 11 9.15 -49.32 -46.06
C ARG A 11 8.39 -49.52 -44.73
N ASP A 12 7.16 -49.01 -44.73
CA ASP A 12 5.90 -49.49 -44.14
C ASP A 12 5.93 -50.08 -42.72
N GLY A 13 5.06 -49.73 -41.77
CA GLY A 13 3.77 -49.03 -41.80
C GLY A 13 2.90 -49.65 -40.71
N ARG A 14 2.40 -48.84 -39.77
CA ARG A 14 1.14 -49.02 -38.99
C ARG A 14 1.09 -48.03 -37.83
N GLN A 15 0.07 -47.17 -37.85
CA GLN A 15 -0.49 -46.58 -36.63
C GLN A 15 -1.09 -47.69 -35.74
N PRO A 16 -1.26 -47.43 -34.44
CA PRO A 16 -2.63 -47.23 -33.98
C PRO A 16 -2.85 -46.07 -33.01
N ALA A 17 -3.97 -45.40 -33.28
CA ALA A 17 -4.92 -44.66 -32.44
C ALA A 17 -4.72 -44.55 -30.91
N LEU A 18 -4.71 -43.29 -30.47
CA LEU A 18 -5.51 -42.65 -29.40
C LEU A 18 -6.38 -43.54 -28.49
N ARG A 19 -6.20 -43.40 -27.17
CA ARG A 19 -7.30 -43.17 -26.20
C ARG A 19 -6.83 -42.40 -24.95
N PRO A 20 -7.75 -41.67 -24.29
CA PRO A 20 -7.43 -40.55 -23.39
C PRO A 20 -7.32 -41.01 -21.93
N ARG A 21 -6.49 -40.33 -21.13
CA ARG A 21 -6.58 -40.43 -19.67
C ARG A 21 -7.35 -39.24 -19.10
N ASN A 22 -8.53 -39.63 -18.62
CA ASN A 22 -9.48 -38.98 -17.75
C ASN A 22 -9.02 -37.72 -17.00
N LYS A 23 -9.87 -36.71 -17.16
CA LYS A 23 -10.16 -35.66 -16.19
C LYS A 23 -10.32 -36.26 -14.79
N LEU A 24 -9.53 -35.76 -13.84
CA LEU A 24 -9.88 -35.78 -12.42
C LEU A 24 -10.10 -34.33 -11.99
N ASN A 25 -11.32 -34.09 -11.51
CA ASN A 25 -11.76 -32.84 -10.92
C ASN A 25 -10.81 -32.41 -9.79
N LEU A 26 -10.23 -31.21 -9.90
CA LEU A 26 -9.83 -30.42 -8.74
C LEU A 26 -10.91 -29.37 -8.50
N ALA A 27 -11.98 -29.79 -7.84
CA ALA A 27 -12.84 -28.91 -7.06
C ALA A 27 -12.36 -28.98 -5.61
N ASN A 28 -12.34 -27.83 -4.93
CA ASN A 28 -12.06 -27.64 -3.51
C ASN A 28 -10.65 -28.00 -3.02
N ARG A 29 -9.81 -26.98 -2.86
CA ARG A 29 -9.01 -26.83 -1.64
C ARG A 29 -9.12 -25.40 -1.14
N LYS A 30 -9.83 -25.27 -0.02
CA LYS A 30 -9.87 -24.10 0.86
C LYS A 30 -8.43 -23.73 1.23
N ALA A 31 -8.04 -22.49 0.97
CA ALA A 31 -6.89 -21.89 1.62
C ALA A 31 -7.22 -21.71 3.11
N CYS A 32 -6.18 -21.82 3.92
CA CYS A 32 -6.21 -21.90 5.37
C CYS A 32 -6.77 -20.61 6.00
N ASP A 33 -7.92 -20.74 6.67
CA ASP A 33 -8.36 -19.83 7.72
C ASP A 33 -7.45 -19.99 8.95
N LEU A 34 -6.93 -18.88 9.47
CA LEU A 34 -6.59 -18.72 10.88
C LEU A 34 -7.38 -17.53 11.44
N PRO A 35 -7.85 -17.61 12.70
CA PRO A 35 -9.07 -16.93 13.11
C PRO A 35 -8.84 -15.47 13.51
N ASP A 36 -9.75 -14.63 13.05
CA ASP A 36 -10.03 -13.29 13.53
C ASP A 36 -10.64 -13.35 14.93
N THR A 37 -9.97 -12.75 15.92
CA THR A 37 -10.53 -12.51 17.24
C THR A 37 -10.50 -11.02 17.55
N SER A 38 -11.58 -10.33 17.19
CA SER A 38 -11.98 -9.10 17.85
C SER A 38 -13.48 -9.15 18.22
N PRO A 39 -13.85 -8.88 19.48
CA PRO A 39 -15.19 -9.13 19.97
C PRO A 39 -16.19 -8.05 19.55
N SER A 40 -17.15 -8.41 18.71
CA SER A 40 -18.33 -7.59 18.41
C SER A 40 -19.23 -7.49 19.66
N ARG A 41 -19.36 -6.28 20.22
CA ARG A 41 -20.33 -5.99 21.28
C ARG A 41 -21.73 -5.89 20.67
N SER A 42 -22.51 -6.96 20.79
CA SER A 42 -23.95 -6.96 20.48
C SER A 42 -24.73 -6.14 21.51
N PHE A 43 -25.35 -5.05 21.08
CA PHE A 43 -26.36 -4.34 21.86
C PHE A 43 -27.65 -5.17 21.93
N LEU A 44 -27.86 -5.88 23.04
CA LEU A 44 -29.16 -6.46 23.40
C LEU A 44 -30.03 -5.37 24.04
N ARG A 45 -31.11 -5.01 23.34
CA ARG A 45 -32.26 -4.29 23.91
C ARG A 45 -32.95 -5.19 24.93
N GLN A 46 -32.83 -4.86 26.22
CA GLN A 46 -33.70 -5.40 27.26
C GLN A 46 -34.89 -4.47 27.48
N THR A 47 -36.08 -4.98 27.20
CA THR A 47 -37.37 -4.46 27.63
C THR A 47 -37.51 -4.64 29.15
N GLY A 48 -37.57 -3.52 29.89
CA GLY A 48 -37.83 -3.50 31.33
C GLY A 48 -39.33 -3.45 31.62
N LEU A 49 -39.83 -4.48 32.30
CA LEU A 49 -41.15 -4.54 32.94
C LEU A 49 -40.98 -4.13 34.42
N LEU A 50 -41.83 -3.22 34.90
CA LEU A 50 -41.92 -2.75 36.29
C LEU A 50 -42.34 -3.87 37.25
N LEU A 51 -41.71 -3.96 38.43
CA LEU A 51 -42.34 -4.41 39.69
C LEU A 51 -41.49 -4.07 40.94
N ALA A 52 -42.13 -3.32 41.84
CA ALA A 52 -42.05 -3.25 43.31
C ALA A 52 -40.78 -3.63 44.10
N GLY A 53 -40.24 -2.63 44.81
CA GLY A 53 -40.19 -2.58 46.28
C GLY A 53 -39.33 -3.58 47.07
N ALA A 54 -38.21 -3.10 47.63
CA ALA A 54 -37.76 -3.40 49.00
C ALA A 54 -36.58 -2.50 49.39
N SER A 55 -36.73 -1.76 50.49
CA SER A 55 -35.67 -0.95 51.10
C SER A 55 -34.62 -1.86 51.75
N PHE A 56 -33.38 -1.80 51.28
CA PHE A 56 -32.21 -2.32 51.98
C PHE A 56 -31.27 -1.16 52.33
N LEU A 57 -31.01 -1.00 53.63
CA LEU A 57 -29.95 -0.15 54.17
C LEU A 57 -28.59 -0.72 53.74
N THR A 58 -27.98 -0.13 52.72
CA THR A 58 -26.59 -0.40 52.36
C THR A 58 -25.67 0.59 53.07
N LEU A 59 -24.81 0.07 53.96
CA LEU A 59 -23.64 0.78 54.45
C LEU A 59 -22.80 1.26 53.26
N ALA A 60 -22.56 2.56 53.18
CA ALA A 60 -21.68 3.17 52.20
C ALA A 60 -20.23 2.73 52.45
N GLY A 61 -19.84 1.60 51.84
CA GLY A 61 -18.44 1.35 51.54
C GLY A 61 -18.03 2.34 50.45
N SER A 62 -17.04 3.19 50.73
CA SER A 62 -16.42 4.02 49.71
C SER A 62 -16.05 3.13 48.52
N PRO A 63 -16.38 3.52 47.27
CA PRO A 63 -15.88 2.79 46.12
C PRO A 63 -14.36 2.86 46.20
N ALA A 64 -13.72 1.69 46.37
CA ALA A 64 -12.31 1.56 46.08
C ALA A 64 -12.14 2.06 44.65
N LEU A 65 -11.42 3.17 44.49
CA LEU A 65 -10.94 3.63 43.19
C LEU A 65 -10.23 2.43 42.59
N ALA A 66 -10.83 1.81 41.57
CA ALA A 66 -10.13 0.89 40.71
C ALA A 66 -8.91 1.66 40.21
N GLN A 67 -7.71 1.19 40.54
CA GLN A 67 -6.51 1.62 39.84
C GLN A 67 -6.75 1.34 38.36
N GLU A 68 -7.03 2.39 37.59
CA GLU A 68 -6.89 2.33 36.14
C GLU A 68 -5.47 1.88 35.89
N GLY A 69 -5.30 0.65 35.37
CA GLY A 69 -3.99 0.14 35.01
C GLY A 69 -3.28 1.16 34.14
N GLU A 70 -2.04 1.47 34.49
CA GLU A 70 -1.19 2.40 33.76
C GLU A 70 -1.19 2.01 32.28
N LYS A 71 -1.72 2.89 31.42
CA LYS A 71 -1.76 2.63 29.97
C LYS A 71 -0.31 2.51 29.51
N SER A 72 0.05 1.36 28.95
CA SER A 72 1.36 1.09 28.37
C SER A 72 1.24 0.97 26.87
N CYS A 73 2.30 1.38 26.16
CA CYS A 73 2.37 1.20 24.72
C CYS A 73 2.35 -0.30 24.38
N PRO A 74 1.78 -0.69 23.22
CA PRO A 74 1.87 -2.07 22.77
C PRO A 74 3.32 -2.46 22.53
N ALA A 75 3.59 -3.77 22.59
CA ALA A 75 4.88 -4.30 22.17
C ALA A 75 4.97 -4.23 20.64
N PHE A 76 5.99 -3.55 20.13
CA PHE A 76 6.23 -3.46 18.70
C PHE A 76 7.06 -4.65 18.19
N PRO A 77 6.85 -5.08 16.92
CA PRO A 77 7.74 -6.02 16.26
C PRO A 77 9.20 -5.56 16.25
N PRO A 78 10.17 -6.49 16.21
CA PRO A 78 11.58 -6.14 16.23
C PRO A 78 11.99 -5.34 14.98
N PRO A 79 12.94 -4.39 15.10
CA PRO A 79 13.45 -3.65 13.96
C PRO A 79 14.03 -4.55 12.86
N THR A 80 13.56 -4.37 11.63
CA THR A 80 14.11 -5.05 10.46
C THR A 80 15.34 -4.31 9.96
N VAL A 81 16.53 -4.73 10.39
CA VAL A 81 17.81 -4.09 10.03
C VAL A 81 18.29 -4.53 8.64
N THR A 82 18.32 -5.84 8.42
CA THR A 82 18.80 -6.44 7.16
C THR A 82 17.62 -6.92 6.30
N LEU A 83 17.66 -6.62 5.01
CA LEU A 83 16.78 -7.21 4.02
C LEU A 83 17.61 -7.87 2.91
N ASP A 84 17.50 -9.19 2.83
CA ASP A 84 18.07 -10.01 1.76
C ASP A 84 17.01 -11.01 1.28
N TYR A 85 16.37 -10.69 0.17
CA TYR A 85 15.39 -11.58 -0.44
C TYR A 85 15.38 -11.44 -1.97
N GLY A 86 15.12 -12.56 -2.65
CA GLY A 86 15.02 -12.64 -4.11
C GLY A 86 13.70 -12.08 -4.66
N SER A 87 13.43 -12.37 -5.93
CA SER A 87 12.15 -12.04 -6.54
C SER A 87 11.06 -13.01 -6.10
N ARG A 88 9.82 -12.54 -5.95
CA ARG A 88 8.62 -13.37 -5.71
C ARG A 88 8.24 -14.24 -6.92
N TYR A 89 8.79 -13.90 -8.09
CA TYR A 89 8.39 -14.48 -9.36
C TYR A 89 9.44 -15.46 -9.85
N ASP A 90 8.95 -16.53 -10.46
CA ASP A 90 9.77 -17.50 -11.19
C ASP A 90 10.77 -16.80 -12.11
N GLU A 91 12.02 -17.27 -12.12
CA GLU A 91 13.11 -16.66 -12.90
C GLU A 91 12.84 -16.65 -14.40
N GLY A 92 12.10 -17.64 -14.91
CA GLY A 92 11.65 -17.75 -16.29
C GLY A 92 10.46 -16.86 -16.64
N SER A 93 9.80 -16.24 -15.65
CA SER A 93 8.68 -15.32 -15.87
C SER A 93 9.17 -13.94 -16.30
N ALA A 94 9.38 -13.77 -17.62
CA ALA A 94 9.84 -12.51 -18.21
C ALA A 94 8.90 -11.31 -17.96
N ASP A 95 7.61 -11.58 -17.79
CA ASP A 95 6.56 -10.62 -17.45
C ASP A 95 6.35 -10.45 -15.93
N ARG A 96 7.05 -11.26 -15.12
CA ARG A 96 6.93 -11.32 -13.66
C ARG A 96 5.47 -11.49 -13.25
N SER A 97 4.79 -12.49 -13.82
CA SER A 97 3.40 -12.85 -13.54
C SER A 97 3.18 -14.30 -13.10
N THR A 98 4.23 -15.10 -13.00
CA THR A 98 4.20 -16.44 -12.40
C THR A 98 4.91 -16.40 -11.06
N LEU A 99 4.18 -16.60 -9.97
CA LEU A 99 4.76 -16.68 -8.63
C LEU A 99 5.50 -18.00 -8.46
N ASP A 100 6.64 -17.94 -7.80
CA ASP A 100 7.31 -19.11 -7.24
C ASP A 100 6.91 -19.22 -5.76
N GLU A 101 6.23 -20.31 -5.38
CA GLU A 101 5.61 -20.42 -4.04
C GLU A 101 6.64 -20.32 -2.90
N GLU A 102 7.84 -20.87 -3.09
CA GLU A 102 8.92 -20.83 -2.10
C GLU A 102 9.50 -19.41 -1.98
N SER A 103 9.82 -18.78 -3.11
CA SER A 103 10.35 -17.42 -3.13
C SER A 103 9.33 -16.41 -2.62
N ASP A 104 8.05 -16.59 -2.93
CA ASP A 104 6.96 -15.75 -2.43
C ASP A 104 6.86 -15.82 -0.91
N ALA A 105 6.87 -17.04 -0.35
CA ALA A 105 6.87 -17.26 1.10
C ALA A 105 8.13 -16.71 1.78
N ALA A 106 9.30 -16.81 1.14
CA ALA A 106 10.54 -16.25 1.65
C ALA A 106 10.50 -14.71 1.71
N VAL A 107 9.93 -14.06 0.69
CA VAL A 107 9.72 -12.61 0.67
C VAL A 107 8.74 -12.19 1.77
N ASP A 108 7.63 -12.90 1.92
CA ASP A 108 6.64 -12.61 2.97
C ASP A 108 7.25 -12.77 4.37
N ALA A 109 8.06 -13.82 4.60
CA ALA A 109 8.76 -14.01 5.87
C ALA A 109 9.78 -12.89 6.15
N ALA A 110 10.57 -12.49 5.15
CA ALA A 110 11.57 -11.43 5.30
C ALA A 110 10.96 -10.06 5.61
N LEU A 111 9.72 -9.80 5.14
CA LEU A 111 9.04 -8.52 5.28
C LEU A 111 8.03 -8.47 6.42
N LYS A 112 7.79 -9.61 7.07
CA LYS A 112 6.74 -9.78 8.08
C LYS A 112 6.85 -8.74 9.19
N ASP A 113 7.99 -8.64 9.87
CA ASP A 113 8.12 -7.76 11.04
C ASP A 113 7.97 -6.28 10.66
N ALA A 114 8.47 -5.86 9.50
CA ALA A 114 8.27 -4.51 8.98
C ALA A 114 6.81 -4.22 8.62
N ASP A 115 6.15 -5.14 7.91
CA ASP A 115 4.75 -4.94 7.53
C ASP A 115 3.83 -5.01 8.75
N ASP A 116 4.15 -5.82 9.76
CA ASP A 116 3.44 -5.88 11.06
C ASP A 116 3.62 -4.57 11.84
N PHE A 117 4.86 -4.08 11.93
CA PHE A 117 5.18 -2.83 12.62
C PHE A 117 4.40 -1.65 12.00
N ILE A 118 4.37 -1.56 10.67
CA ILE A 118 3.63 -0.51 9.96
C ILE A 118 2.13 -0.57 10.26
N ARG A 119 1.53 -1.78 10.28
CA ARG A 119 0.10 -1.92 10.63
C ARG A 119 -0.17 -1.45 12.05
N GLU A 120 0.69 -1.79 13.00
CA GLU A 120 0.55 -1.37 14.41
C GLU A 120 0.63 0.16 14.55
N ILE A 121 1.69 0.79 14.02
CA ILE A 121 1.89 2.24 14.17
C ILE A 121 0.86 3.07 13.40
N THR A 122 0.39 2.60 12.24
CA THR A 122 -0.66 3.31 11.49
C THR A 122 -2.01 3.21 12.18
N GLY A 123 -2.34 2.05 12.78
CA GLY A 123 -3.52 1.91 13.63
C GLY A 123 -3.50 2.89 14.81
N LEU A 124 -2.38 2.93 15.56
CA LEU A 124 -2.22 3.88 16.67
C LEU A 124 -2.27 5.34 16.21
N ALA A 125 -1.66 5.67 15.07
CA ALA A 125 -1.65 7.02 14.51
C ALA A 125 -3.05 7.47 14.10
N ASN A 126 -3.80 6.61 13.41
CA ASN A 126 -5.19 6.89 13.04
C ASN A 126 -6.08 7.02 14.28
N ASP A 127 -5.90 6.17 15.29
CA ASP A 127 -6.62 6.26 16.57
C ASP A 127 -6.32 7.55 17.32
N ALA A 128 -5.05 8.02 17.30
CA ALA A 128 -4.67 9.29 17.91
C ALA A 128 -5.42 10.46 17.25
N TRP A 129 -5.58 10.40 15.92
CA TRP A 129 -6.26 11.44 15.15
C TRP A 129 -7.78 11.40 15.36
N ALA A 130 -8.37 10.21 15.44
CA ALA A 130 -9.81 10.02 15.67
C ALA A 130 -10.24 10.30 17.12
N ASN A 131 -9.34 10.17 18.10
CA ASN A 131 -9.69 10.20 19.52
C ASN A 131 -8.82 11.19 20.32
N PRO A 132 -9.23 12.47 20.46
CA PRO A 132 -8.46 13.50 21.16
C PRO A 132 -8.06 13.14 22.60
N GLY A 133 -8.89 12.37 23.31
CA GLY A 133 -8.64 11.97 24.70
C GLY A 133 -7.48 10.98 24.89
N ILE A 134 -7.03 10.31 23.82
CA ILE A 134 -5.86 9.40 23.85
C ILE A 134 -4.78 9.82 22.84
N ALA A 135 -4.97 10.94 22.15
CA ALA A 135 -4.11 11.40 21.07
C ALA A 135 -2.63 11.49 21.47
N ALA A 136 -2.33 12.20 22.56
CA ALA A 136 -0.96 12.38 23.03
C ALA A 136 -0.30 11.06 23.46
N PHE A 137 -1.07 10.15 24.07
CA PHE A 137 -0.57 8.85 24.49
C PHE A 137 -0.23 7.96 23.27
N ASN A 138 -1.16 7.79 22.33
CA ASN A 138 -0.93 7.00 21.12
C ASN A 138 0.19 7.61 20.27
N ALA A 139 0.23 8.94 20.15
CA ALA A 139 1.32 9.66 19.48
C ALA A 139 2.68 9.36 20.11
N ALA A 140 2.78 9.40 21.44
CA ALA A 140 4.01 9.04 22.14
C ALA A 140 4.39 7.57 21.90
N CYS A 141 3.43 6.64 21.84
CA CYS A 141 3.72 5.24 21.53
C CYS A 141 4.24 5.05 20.10
N VAL A 142 3.63 5.69 19.11
CA VAL A 142 4.10 5.67 17.72
C VAL A 142 5.51 6.24 17.61
N ILE A 143 5.77 7.41 18.19
CA ILE A 143 7.09 8.06 18.17
C ILE A 143 8.14 7.16 18.81
N ASN A 144 7.87 6.59 20.00
CA ASN A 144 8.83 5.70 20.66
C ASN A 144 9.08 4.39 19.89
N GLY A 145 8.04 3.82 19.26
CA GLY A 145 8.17 2.64 18.40
C GLY A 145 9.09 2.91 17.19
N ILE A 146 8.86 4.03 16.50
CA ILE A 146 9.68 4.45 15.35
C ILE A 146 11.10 4.83 15.80
N HIS A 147 11.26 5.47 16.95
CA HIS A 147 12.57 5.77 17.52
C HIS A 147 13.37 4.49 17.79
N GLY A 148 12.75 3.43 18.30
CA GLY A 148 13.42 2.12 18.47
C GLY A 148 13.91 1.53 17.15
N TRP A 149 13.15 1.68 16.07
CA TRP A 149 13.55 1.29 14.72
C TRP A 149 14.70 2.15 14.16
N ALA A 150 14.62 3.46 14.36
CA ALA A 150 15.67 4.40 13.95
C ALA A 150 16.99 4.14 14.69
N ALA A 151 16.93 3.92 16.01
CA ALA A 151 18.10 3.65 16.85
C ALA A 151 18.80 2.32 16.49
N ALA A 152 18.03 1.35 15.99
CA ALA A 152 18.55 0.08 15.49
C ALA A 152 19.08 0.15 14.05
N ASP A 153 19.00 1.31 13.38
CA ASP A 153 19.29 1.49 11.96
C ASP A 153 18.49 0.52 11.08
N ALA A 154 17.18 0.42 11.33
CA ALA A 154 16.28 -0.38 10.49
C ALA A 154 16.43 0.01 9.01
N PHE A 155 16.45 -0.99 8.13
CA PHE A 155 16.79 -0.87 6.70
C PHE A 155 18.22 -0.36 6.40
N GLY A 156 19.12 -0.38 7.38
CA GLY A 156 20.51 0.02 7.21
C GLY A 156 21.34 -0.93 6.33
N ASP A 157 20.85 -2.16 6.11
CA ASP A 157 21.55 -3.21 5.36
C ASP A 157 20.64 -3.87 4.31
N LEU A 158 20.56 -3.25 3.12
CA LEU A 158 19.78 -3.74 1.97
C LEU A 158 20.69 -4.55 1.04
N GLN A 159 20.72 -5.87 1.23
CA GLN A 159 21.71 -6.75 0.59
C GLN A 159 21.33 -7.15 -0.85
N SER A 160 20.03 -7.28 -1.15
CA SER A 160 19.53 -7.66 -2.48
C SER A 160 19.01 -6.47 -3.28
N ASP A 161 19.08 -6.55 -4.61
CA ASP A 161 18.50 -5.51 -5.48
C ASP A 161 16.97 -5.44 -5.31
N ASN A 162 16.30 -6.57 -5.08
CA ASN A 162 14.86 -6.57 -4.84
C ASN A 162 14.48 -5.87 -3.52
N ALA A 163 15.31 -6.00 -2.48
CA ALA A 163 15.15 -5.25 -1.24
C ALA A 163 15.28 -3.74 -1.48
N LYS A 164 16.36 -3.30 -2.15
CA LYS A 164 16.58 -1.88 -2.49
C LYS A 164 15.42 -1.29 -3.31
N MET A 165 14.83 -2.07 -4.21
CA MET A 165 13.72 -1.64 -5.06
C MET A 165 12.36 -1.54 -4.36
N THR A 166 12.11 -2.36 -3.33
CA THR A 166 10.73 -2.57 -2.83
C THR A 166 10.53 -2.15 -1.38
N TYR A 167 11.60 -1.85 -0.64
CA TYR A 167 11.48 -1.39 0.75
C TYR A 167 10.89 0.03 0.89
N ALA A 168 10.88 0.83 -0.18
CA ALA A 168 10.36 2.20 -0.17
C ALA A 168 8.93 2.30 0.37
N ALA A 169 8.05 1.35 0.05
CA ALA A 169 6.69 1.33 0.56
C ALA A 169 6.62 1.21 2.10
N ARG A 170 7.63 0.59 2.72
CA ARG A 170 7.75 0.48 4.18
C ARG A 170 8.19 1.80 4.80
N VAL A 171 9.21 2.43 4.21
CA VAL A 171 9.65 3.78 4.61
C VAL A 171 8.49 4.77 4.51
N GLY A 172 7.72 4.73 3.42
CA GLY A 172 6.53 5.58 3.24
C GLY A 172 5.47 5.37 4.31
N GLY A 173 5.13 4.12 4.64
CA GLY A 173 4.18 3.81 5.71
C GLY A 173 4.63 4.33 7.08
N ILE A 174 5.90 4.14 7.43
CA ILE A 174 6.48 4.64 8.69
C ILE A 174 6.50 6.17 8.74
N ALA A 175 6.97 6.81 7.67
CA ALA A 175 7.00 8.27 7.56
C ALA A 175 5.58 8.86 7.65
N SER A 176 4.60 8.24 6.99
CA SER A 176 3.20 8.67 7.06
C SER A 176 2.64 8.58 8.48
N ALA A 177 2.86 7.47 9.19
CA ALA A 177 2.44 7.32 10.58
C ALA A 177 3.08 8.38 11.48
N TYR A 178 4.39 8.63 11.34
CA TYR A 178 5.08 9.68 12.09
C TYR A 178 4.51 11.07 11.80
N ARG A 179 4.33 11.44 10.52
CA ARG A 179 3.78 12.76 10.13
C ARG A 179 2.41 13.01 10.75
N GLN A 180 1.55 11.99 10.85
CA GLN A 180 0.22 12.13 11.45
C GLN A 180 0.26 12.55 12.93
N VAL A 181 1.27 12.09 13.68
CA VAL A 181 1.28 12.22 15.15
C VAL A 181 2.40 13.07 15.72
N ARG A 182 3.41 13.45 14.92
CA ARG A 182 4.63 14.11 15.42
C ARG A 182 4.34 15.40 16.20
N ASP A 183 3.24 16.07 15.92
CA ASP A 183 2.84 17.34 16.56
C ASP A 183 1.76 17.14 17.64
N LEU A 184 1.40 15.87 17.96
CA LEU A 184 0.38 15.52 18.96
C LEU A 184 0.96 15.10 20.31
N ALA A 185 2.28 14.93 20.41
CA ALA A 185 2.98 14.58 21.65
C ALA A 185 4.15 15.53 21.93
N ASP A 186 4.21 16.07 23.14
CA ASP A 186 5.30 16.94 23.61
C ASP A 186 6.37 16.14 24.36
N GLY A 187 7.54 16.76 24.59
CA GLY A 187 8.59 16.20 25.45
C GLY A 187 9.43 15.07 24.83
N LEU A 188 9.31 14.83 23.52
CA LEU A 188 10.04 13.79 22.77
C LEU A 188 11.00 14.39 21.74
N THR A 189 11.71 15.46 22.10
CA THR A 189 12.53 16.22 21.14
C THR A 189 13.68 15.40 20.58
N ASP A 190 14.37 14.62 21.42
CA ASP A 190 15.54 13.84 21.02
C ASP A 190 15.12 12.64 20.16
N GLU A 191 14.01 11.98 20.51
CA GLU A 191 13.43 10.88 19.74
C GLU A 191 13.01 11.35 18.35
N LYS A 192 12.31 12.49 18.27
CA LYS A 192 11.90 13.09 16.99
C LYS A 192 13.12 13.45 16.12
N ALA A 193 14.16 14.05 16.70
CA ALA A 193 15.38 14.38 15.97
C ALA A 193 16.09 13.13 15.42
N ALA A 194 16.15 12.05 16.20
CA ALA A 194 16.72 10.77 15.77
C ALA A 194 15.91 10.12 14.64
N ILE A 195 14.57 10.14 14.73
CA ILE A 195 13.67 9.64 13.68
C ILE A 195 13.87 10.44 12.39
N GLU A 196 13.89 11.77 12.48
CA GLU A 196 14.02 12.65 11.31
C GLU A 196 15.37 12.47 10.63
N ALA A 197 16.47 12.31 11.38
CA ALA A 197 17.78 11.98 10.82
C ALA A 197 17.80 10.61 10.10
N TRP A 198 17.16 9.59 10.70
CA TRP A 198 17.05 8.27 10.08
C TRP A 198 16.16 8.28 8.83
N LEU A 199 15.07 9.04 8.83
CA LEU A 199 14.24 9.26 7.64
C LEU A 199 15.01 10.01 6.55
N THR A 200 15.80 11.03 6.89
CA THR A 200 16.67 11.72 5.93
C THR A 200 17.65 10.76 5.27
N LYS A 201 18.33 9.90 6.05
CA LYS A 201 19.23 8.85 5.52
C LYS A 201 18.52 7.92 4.53
N ASN A 202 17.30 7.49 4.85
CA ASN A 202 16.50 6.66 3.93
C ASN A 202 16.08 7.43 2.68
N GLY A 203 15.68 8.70 2.81
CA GLY A 203 15.35 9.56 1.67
C GLY A 203 16.54 9.76 0.73
N ASP A 204 17.72 10.05 1.28
CA ASP A 204 18.97 10.19 0.52
C ASP A 204 19.31 8.90 -0.23
N PHE A 205 19.19 7.75 0.43
CA PHE A 205 19.40 6.45 -0.22
C PHE A 205 18.42 6.24 -1.38
N LEU A 206 17.11 6.47 -1.15
CA LEU A 206 16.10 6.29 -2.19
C LEU A 206 16.40 7.18 -3.41
N ILE A 207 16.69 8.45 -3.19
CA ILE A 207 17.03 9.39 -4.27
C ILE A 207 18.25 8.88 -5.05
N ALA A 208 19.35 8.59 -4.35
CA ALA A 208 20.58 8.14 -4.99
C ALA A 208 20.41 6.83 -5.76
N TYR A 209 19.73 5.85 -5.17
CA TYR A 209 19.49 4.55 -5.79
C TYR A 209 18.63 4.69 -7.05
N TRP A 210 17.52 5.43 -6.98
CA TRP A 210 16.58 5.55 -8.09
C TRP A 210 17.12 6.40 -9.25
N ASP A 211 18.05 7.31 -8.98
CA ASP A 211 18.69 8.11 -10.02
C ASP A 211 19.86 7.36 -10.68
N ASN A 212 20.64 6.62 -9.90
CA ASN A 212 21.90 6.03 -10.39
C ASN A 212 21.81 4.53 -10.69
N ASP A 213 21.23 3.75 -9.77
CA ASP A 213 21.46 2.30 -9.72
C ASP A 213 20.22 1.46 -10.10
N ALA A 214 19.02 2.00 -9.93
CA ALA A 214 17.80 1.23 -10.16
C ALA A 214 17.70 0.71 -11.60
N PRO A 215 17.11 -0.48 -11.84
CA PRO A 215 16.98 -1.01 -13.19
C PRO A 215 16.20 -0.06 -14.12
N PRO A 216 16.62 0.15 -15.39
CA PRO A 216 16.01 1.15 -16.28
C PRO A 216 14.49 1.04 -16.44
N LYS A 217 13.96 -0.19 -16.52
CA LYS A 217 12.51 -0.43 -16.62
C LYS A 217 11.78 -0.16 -15.30
N ALA A 218 12.42 -0.41 -14.16
CA ALA A 218 11.81 -0.15 -12.85
C ALA A 218 11.68 1.35 -12.58
N LYS A 219 12.60 2.17 -13.13
CA LYS A 219 12.55 3.64 -13.04
C LYS A 219 11.30 4.26 -13.71
N LEU A 220 10.53 3.49 -14.49
CA LEU A 220 9.39 4.00 -15.26
C LEU A 220 8.06 3.33 -14.85
N GLY A 221 8.03 2.66 -13.70
CA GLY A 221 6.84 1.97 -13.20
C GLY A 221 6.55 2.24 -11.71
N ASN A 222 5.66 1.43 -11.16
CA ASN A 222 5.08 1.54 -9.83
C ASN A 222 6.13 1.70 -8.70
N LEU A 223 7.28 1.04 -8.80
CA LEU A 223 8.29 1.08 -7.74
C LEU A 223 8.94 2.46 -7.60
N ARG A 224 9.13 3.20 -8.71
CA ARG A 224 9.57 4.60 -8.64
C ARG A 224 8.50 5.50 -8.00
N LEU A 225 7.22 5.22 -8.23
CA LEU A 225 6.12 5.95 -7.60
C LEU A 225 6.06 5.67 -6.08
N TRP A 226 6.28 4.44 -5.64
CA TRP A 226 6.40 4.12 -4.21
C TRP A 226 7.58 4.83 -3.55
N ALA A 227 8.71 4.96 -4.25
CA ALA A 227 9.84 5.76 -3.78
C ALA A 227 9.49 7.26 -3.73
N ALA A 228 8.82 7.80 -4.75
CA ALA A 228 8.34 9.18 -4.77
C ALA A 228 7.40 9.47 -3.58
N TYR A 229 6.48 8.55 -3.28
CA TYR A 229 5.61 8.66 -2.11
C TYR A 229 6.38 8.69 -0.79
N ALA A 230 7.32 7.77 -0.59
CA ALA A 230 8.15 7.76 0.62
C ALA A 230 8.95 9.06 0.76
N VAL A 231 9.59 9.52 -0.32
CA VAL A 231 10.35 10.78 -0.32
C VAL A 231 9.44 11.99 -0.10
N THR A 232 8.19 11.98 -0.59
CA THR A 232 7.20 13.03 -0.33
C THR A 232 6.86 13.14 1.15
N GLU A 233 6.54 12.01 1.80
CA GLU A 233 6.24 11.98 3.24
C GLU A 233 7.43 12.53 4.05
N ILE A 234 8.65 12.09 3.73
CA ILE A 234 9.89 12.58 4.36
C ILE A 234 10.08 14.07 4.11
N ALA A 235 9.86 14.54 2.89
CA ALA A 235 10.00 15.94 2.51
C ALA A 235 9.13 16.87 3.36
N LEU A 236 7.88 16.48 3.61
CA LEU A 236 6.95 17.24 4.46
C LEU A 236 7.36 17.23 5.94
N ILE A 237 7.99 16.15 6.38
CA ILE A 237 8.53 16.05 7.74
C ILE A 237 9.71 16.99 7.90
N VAL A 238 10.76 16.83 7.09
CA VAL A 238 12.02 17.59 7.24
C VAL A 238 12.01 18.94 6.50
N LYS A 239 10.88 19.29 5.88
CA LYS A 239 10.63 20.52 5.12
C LYS A 239 11.65 20.74 3.99
N SER A 240 11.96 19.67 3.24
CA SER A 240 12.92 19.69 2.15
C SER A 240 12.25 19.93 0.79
N GLN A 241 12.50 21.10 0.20
CA GLN A 241 12.05 21.43 -1.16
C GLN A 241 12.68 20.51 -2.22
N ASP A 242 13.94 20.12 -2.04
CA ASP A 242 14.66 19.28 -3.00
C ASP A 242 14.03 17.88 -3.07
N TYR A 243 13.56 17.35 -1.94
CA TYR A 243 12.87 16.08 -1.90
C TYR A 243 11.50 16.16 -2.57
N ILE A 244 10.75 17.27 -2.38
CA ILE A 244 9.51 17.51 -3.12
C ILE A 244 9.78 17.56 -4.64
N ASN A 245 10.82 18.28 -5.05
CA ASN A 245 11.18 18.40 -6.47
C ASN A 245 11.54 17.05 -7.07
N TRP A 246 12.28 16.22 -6.33
CA TRP A 246 12.62 14.87 -6.76
C TRP A 246 11.38 13.95 -6.87
N ALA A 247 10.45 14.03 -5.91
CA ALA A 247 9.21 13.26 -5.96
C ALA A 247 8.36 13.65 -7.17
N PHE A 248 8.22 14.95 -7.46
CA PHE A 248 7.58 15.44 -8.68
C PHE A 248 8.24 14.94 -9.96
N ALA A 249 9.57 15.06 -10.05
CA ALA A 249 10.31 14.58 -11.22
C ALA A 249 10.10 13.07 -11.43
N SER A 250 10.00 12.32 -10.34
CA SER A 250 9.71 10.88 -10.37
C SER A 250 8.28 10.58 -10.82
N HIS A 251 7.29 11.39 -10.45
CA HIS A 251 5.95 11.30 -11.04
C HIS A 251 5.97 11.59 -12.53
N ARG A 252 6.58 12.70 -12.95
CA ARG A 252 6.70 13.11 -14.36
C ARG A 252 7.31 12.03 -15.22
N ALA A 253 8.41 11.43 -14.76
CA ALA A 253 9.08 10.35 -15.48
C ALA A 253 8.15 9.16 -15.79
N VAL A 254 7.17 8.87 -14.93
CA VAL A 254 6.17 7.83 -15.19
C VAL A 254 5.00 8.35 -16.01
N LEU A 255 4.48 9.54 -15.69
CA LEU A 255 3.36 10.18 -16.39
C LEU A 255 3.65 10.42 -17.88
N GLU A 256 4.88 10.78 -18.23
CA GLU A 256 5.32 10.94 -19.63
C GLU A 256 5.23 9.65 -20.46
N THR A 257 5.15 8.49 -19.81
CA THR A 257 5.02 7.19 -20.47
C THR A 257 3.57 6.71 -20.59
N VAL A 258 2.62 7.35 -19.90
CA VAL A 258 1.21 6.95 -19.91
C VAL A 258 0.65 7.08 -21.33
N ALA A 259 0.00 6.02 -21.79
CA ALA A 259 -0.59 5.99 -23.12
C ALA A 259 -1.83 6.89 -23.21
N GLU A 260 -2.26 7.20 -24.43
CA GLU A 260 -3.41 8.09 -24.68
C GLU A 260 -4.70 7.61 -24.01
N ASP A 261 -4.87 6.29 -23.88
CA ASP A 261 -6.01 5.64 -23.22
C ASP A 261 -5.93 5.61 -21.69
N GLY A 262 -4.82 6.07 -21.09
CA GLY A 262 -4.56 6.06 -19.66
C GLY A 262 -3.84 4.80 -19.14
N SER A 263 -3.56 3.82 -20.00
CA SER A 263 -2.80 2.64 -19.59
C SER A 263 -1.33 2.99 -19.30
N MET A 264 -0.76 2.44 -18.23
CA MET A 264 0.67 2.57 -17.90
C MET A 264 1.45 1.44 -18.58
N PRO A 265 2.26 1.70 -19.63
CA PRO A 265 2.81 0.62 -20.47
C PRO A 265 3.74 -0.35 -19.73
N TYR A 266 4.44 0.12 -18.70
CA TYR A 266 5.32 -0.73 -17.89
C TYR A 266 4.53 -1.70 -17.00
N GLU A 267 3.31 -1.33 -16.61
CA GLU A 267 2.39 -2.18 -15.86
C GLU A 267 1.59 -3.10 -16.78
N MET A 268 1.27 -2.66 -18.00
CA MET A 268 0.58 -3.50 -18.98
C MET A 268 1.38 -4.73 -19.43
N ARG A 269 2.69 -4.73 -19.19
CA ARG A 269 3.58 -5.86 -19.46
C ARG A 269 3.50 -6.99 -18.43
N ARG A 270 2.65 -6.88 -17.40
CA ARG A 270 2.62 -7.81 -16.25
C ARG A 270 1.65 -8.97 -16.42
N GLY A 271 1.32 -9.32 -17.67
CA GLY A 271 0.47 -10.45 -18.01
C GLY A 271 -0.88 -10.38 -17.29
N LYS A 272 -1.23 -11.44 -16.55
CA LYS A 272 -2.50 -11.51 -15.80
C LYS A 272 -2.61 -10.47 -14.67
N TYR A 273 -1.49 -9.86 -14.27
CA TYR A 273 -1.45 -8.83 -13.22
C TYR A 273 -1.39 -7.40 -13.78
N ALA A 274 -1.60 -7.18 -15.08
CA ALA A 274 -1.49 -5.84 -15.68
C ALA A 274 -2.41 -4.82 -14.99
N LEU A 275 -3.70 -5.13 -14.80
CA LEU A 275 -4.62 -4.25 -14.06
C LEU A 275 -4.22 -4.11 -12.59
N HIS A 276 -3.80 -5.20 -11.93
CA HIS A 276 -3.31 -5.14 -10.55
C HIS A 276 -2.16 -4.13 -10.42
N TYR A 277 -1.21 -4.13 -11.35
CA TYR A 277 -0.08 -3.23 -11.32
C TYR A 277 -0.40 -1.78 -11.71
N GLN A 278 -1.40 -1.55 -12.57
CA GLN A 278 -1.96 -0.21 -12.75
C GLN A 278 -2.49 0.34 -11.43
N LEU A 279 -3.30 -0.44 -10.69
CA LEU A 279 -3.81 -0.03 -9.36
C LEU A 279 -2.68 0.17 -8.35
N HIS A 280 -1.68 -0.72 -8.38
CA HIS A 280 -0.52 -0.64 -7.50
C HIS A 280 0.38 0.58 -7.78
N ALA A 281 0.41 1.08 -9.02
CA ALA A 281 1.09 2.31 -9.40
C ALA A 281 0.30 3.56 -9.00
N LEU A 282 -1.02 3.55 -9.23
CA LEU A 282 -1.90 4.66 -8.85
C LEU A 282 -1.95 4.90 -7.35
N ALA A 283 -1.75 3.85 -6.55
CA ALA A 283 -1.78 3.95 -5.10
C ALA A 283 -0.82 5.00 -4.51
N PRO A 284 0.51 4.87 -4.67
CA PRO A 284 1.45 5.89 -4.20
C PRO A 284 1.36 7.19 -5.00
N LEU A 285 1.02 7.14 -6.29
CA LEU A 285 0.89 8.35 -7.13
C LEU A 285 -0.22 9.26 -6.61
N SER A 286 -1.42 8.75 -6.36
CA SER A 286 -2.54 9.54 -5.86
C SER A 286 -2.28 10.07 -4.45
N ALA A 287 -1.72 9.25 -3.56
CA ALA A 287 -1.37 9.68 -2.20
C ALA A 287 -0.31 10.79 -2.21
N SER A 288 0.79 10.59 -2.94
CA SER A 288 1.84 11.61 -3.06
C SER A 288 1.34 12.87 -3.77
N ALA A 289 0.59 12.74 -4.87
CA ALA A 289 0.03 13.89 -5.57
C ALA A 289 -0.91 14.72 -4.69
N ALA A 290 -1.75 14.06 -3.88
CA ALA A 290 -2.62 14.74 -2.91
C ALA A 290 -1.80 15.52 -1.88
N LEU A 291 -0.79 14.90 -1.27
CA LEU A 291 0.09 15.55 -0.30
C LEU A 291 0.82 16.74 -0.92
N ILE A 292 1.41 16.56 -2.09
CA ILE A 292 2.11 17.59 -2.84
C ILE A 292 1.18 18.78 -3.14
N CYS A 293 -0.01 18.50 -3.66
CA CYS A 293 -0.95 19.54 -4.08
C CYS A 293 -1.47 20.36 -2.90
N HIS A 294 -1.79 19.70 -1.78
CA HIS A 294 -2.27 20.36 -0.55
C HIS A 294 -1.15 21.01 0.27
N ASN A 295 0.10 20.98 -0.20
CA ASN A 295 1.24 21.69 0.39
C ASN A 295 1.82 22.72 -0.59
N ASP A 296 0.95 23.41 -1.32
CA ASP A 296 1.26 24.58 -2.17
C ASP A 296 2.15 24.32 -3.40
N TYR A 297 2.24 23.07 -3.84
CA TYR A 297 2.81 22.74 -5.14
C TYR A 297 1.74 22.34 -6.13
N SER A 298 2.06 22.35 -7.42
CA SER A 298 1.03 22.14 -8.44
C SER A 298 1.54 21.37 -9.64
N TYR A 299 0.63 20.58 -10.18
CA TYR A 299 0.79 19.92 -11.46
C TYR A 299 0.37 20.88 -12.56
N THR A 300 0.95 20.72 -13.74
CA THR A 300 0.45 21.39 -14.94
C THR A 300 -0.90 20.80 -15.35
N PRO A 301 -1.76 21.55 -16.06
CA PRO A 301 -3.03 21.01 -16.55
C PRO A 301 -2.89 19.73 -17.39
N ASP A 302 -1.79 19.59 -18.13
CA ASP A 302 -1.52 18.38 -18.92
C ASP A 302 -1.19 17.20 -18.02
N GLU A 303 -0.40 17.39 -16.96
CA GLU A 303 -0.11 16.35 -15.96
C GLU A 303 -1.36 15.93 -15.18
N GLU A 304 -2.19 16.90 -14.76
CA GLU A 304 -3.49 16.63 -14.14
C GLU A 304 -4.35 15.75 -15.04
N ALA A 305 -4.47 16.11 -16.33
CA ALA A 305 -5.24 15.35 -17.31
C ALA A 305 -4.69 13.93 -17.54
N VAL A 306 -3.37 13.73 -17.50
CA VAL A 306 -2.77 12.39 -17.60
C VAL A 306 -3.09 11.54 -16.37
N ILE A 307 -3.04 12.11 -15.17
CA ILE A 307 -3.43 11.43 -13.92
C ILE A 307 -4.91 11.02 -13.99
N GLU A 308 -5.79 11.94 -14.38
CA GLU A 308 -7.23 11.67 -14.53
C GLU A 308 -7.49 10.55 -15.55
N LYS A 309 -6.80 10.56 -16.71
CA LYS A 309 -6.88 9.48 -17.70
C LYS A 309 -6.43 8.15 -17.12
N ALA A 310 -5.31 8.11 -16.39
CA ALA A 310 -4.79 6.88 -15.81
C ALA A 310 -5.74 6.27 -14.77
N VAL A 311 -6.39 7.11 -13.97
CA VAL A 311 -7.43 6.70 -13.02
C VAL A 311 -8.70 6.25 -13.75
N GLY A 312 -9.14 6.99 -14.77
CA GLY A 312 -10.29 6.62 -15.60
C GLY A 312 -10.11 5.25 -16.27
N PHE A 313 -8.92 4.98 -16.81
CA PHE A 313 -8.55 3.68 -17.37
C PHE A 313 -8.66 2.57 -16.32
N ALA A 314 -8.11 2.80 -15.11
CA ALA A 314 -8.14 1.83 -14.04
C ALA A 314 -9.57 1.52 -13.56
N LEU A 315 -10.41 2.55 -13.38
CA LEU A 315 -11.82 2.38 -13.01
C LEU A 315 -12.61 1.63 -14.09
N ALA A 316 -12.37 1.95 -15.37
CA ALA A 316 -12.96 1.23 -16.49
C ALA A 316 -12.49 -0.24 -16.56
N GLY A 317 -11.25 -0.51 -16.16
CA GLY A 317 -10.69 -1.86 -16.03
C GLY A 317 -11.25 -2.64 -14.84
N ILE A 318 -11.53 -1.99 -13.70
CA ILE A 318 -12.24 -2.63 -12.58
C ILE A 318 -13.67 -2.97 -13.01
N GLU A 319 -14.37 -2.06 -13.70
CA GLU A 319 -15.72 -2.30 -14.21
C GLU A 319 -15.75 -3.42 -15.27
N ASP A 320 -14.74 -3.49 -16.12
CA ASP A 320 -14.61 -4.52 -17.15
C ASP A 320 -13.13 -4.89 -17.40
N PRO A 321 -12.63 -5.95 -16.71
CA PRO A 321 -11.24 -6.38 -16.84
C PRO A 321 -10.85 -6.86 -18.26
N SER A 322 -11.83 -7.13 -19.13
CA SER A 322 -11.56 -7.55 -20.51
C SER A 322 -10.91 -6.44 -21.34
N LYS A 323 -11.14 -5.16 -21.00
CA LYS A 323 -10.48 -4.01 -21.64
C LYS A 323 -8.97 -4.06 -21.45
N VAL A 324 -8.51 -4.38 -20.24
CA VAL A 324 -7.08 -4.55 -19.95
C VAL A 324 -6.56 -5.86 -20.53
N ALA A 325 -7.36 -6.92 -20.53
CA ALA A 325 -7.00 -8.18 -21.18
C ALA A 325 -6.73 -8.01 -22.69
N ALA A 326 -7.43 -7.11 -23.37
CA ALA A 326 -7.20 -6.80 -24.78
C ALA A 326 -5.80 -6.18 -25.03
N ILE A 327 -5.25 -5.46 -24.04
CA ILE A 327 -3.90 -4.87 -24.11
C ILE A 327 -2.84 -5.89 -23.67
N ALA A 328 -3.06 -6.55 -22.53
CA ALA A 328 -2.11 -7.50 -21.94
C ALA A 328 -2.07 -8.86 -22.66
N GLY A 329 -3.06 -9.15 -23.51
CA GLY A 329 -3.20 -10.40 -24.26
C GLY A 329 -3.65 -11.61 -23.42
N VAL A 330 -3.99 -11.41 -22.14
CA VAL A 330 -4.38 -12.48 -21.21
C VAL A 330 -5.45 -12.01 -20.22
N HIS A 331 -6.26 -12.95 -19.71
CA HIS A 331 -7.25 -12.68 -18.66
C HIS A 331 -6.59 -12.10 -17.40
N GLN A 332 -7.24 -11.12 -16.79
CA GLN A 332 -6.72 -10.38 -15.64
C GLN A 332 -7.10 -11.03 -14.31
N SER A 333 -6.28 -10.86 -13.27
CA SER A 333 -6.52 -11.41 -11.94
C SER A 333 -7.48 -10.57 -11.10
N VAL A 334 -7.67 -9.31 -11.47
CA VAL A 334 -8.52 -8.36 -10.75
C VAL A 334 -9.99 -8.69 -11.03
N PRO A 335 -10.82 -8.89 -10.00
CA PRO A 335 -12.23 -9.21 -10.19
C PRO A 335 -13.01 -8.02 -10.76
N MET A 336 -14.18 -8.29 -11.31
CA MET A 336 -15.04 -7.26 -11.90
C MET A 336 -15.84 -6.54 -10.82
N GLY A 337 -15.82 -5.21 -10.82
CA GLY A 337 -16.63 -4.35 -9.95
C GLY A 337 -15.91 -3.88 -8.67
N LEU A 338 -16.21 -2.65 -8.23
CA LEU A 338 -15.58 -2.03 -7.05
C LEU A 338 -15.88 -2.80 -5.74
N SER A 339 -17.07 -3.39 -5.61
CA SER A 339 -17.46 -4.15 -4.41
C SER A 339 -16.71 -5.47 -4.25
N GLU A 340 -16.12 -5.99 -5.32
CA GLU A 340 -15.36 -7.25 -5.31
C GLU A 340 -13.87 -7.01 -5.03
N GLN A 341 -13.43 -5.76 -4.92
CA GLN A 341 -12.04 -5.43 -4.66
C GLN A 341 -11.72 -5.53 -3.18
N GLU A 342 -10.52 -6.02 -2.87
CA GLU A 342 -9.97 -5.89 -1.53
C GLU A 342 -9.82 -4.40 -1.17
N PRO A 343 -10.26 -3.95 0.02
CA PRO A 343 -10.31 -2.52 0.35
C PRO A 343 -8.99 -1.78 0.14
N PHE A 344 -7.86 -2.40 0.49
CA PHE A 344 -6.54 -1.79 0.38
C PHE A 344 -6.08 -1.53 -1.07
N THR A 345 -6.65 -2.25 -2.05
CA THR A 345 -6.30 -2.12 -3.47
C THR A 345 -6.98 -0.92 -4.14
N ILE A 346 -8.04 -0.40 -3.53
CA ILE A 346 -8.82 0.75 -4.01
C ILE A 346 -8.76 1.95 -3.05
N ALA A 347 -8.14 1.82 -1.88
CA ALA A 347 -8.10 2.87 -0.86
C ALA A 347 -7.45 4.18 -1.34
N TRP A 348 -6.56 4.11 -2.32
CA TRP A 348 -5.94 5.28 -2.95
C TRP A 348 -6.94 6.21 -3.64
N LEU A 349 -8.14 5.73 -3.96
CA LEU A 349 -9.22 6.56 -4.50
C LEU A 349 -9.65 7.65 -3.52
N GLU A 350 -9.45 7.47 -2.20
CA GLU A 350 -9.70 8.53 -1.22
C GLU A 350 -8.74 9.70 -1.38
N ALA A 351 -7.46 9.41 -1.63
CA ALA A 351 -6.47 10.44 -1.97
C ALA A 351 -6.77 11.07 -3.33
N TYR A 352 -7.16 10.29 -4.33
CA TYR A 352 -7.58 10.83 -5.63
C TYR A 352 -8.79 11.77 -5.52
N LEU A 353 -9.79 11.43 -4.70
CA LEU A 353 -10.95 12.29 -4.44
C LEU A 353 -10.62 13.57 -3.64
N SER A 354 -9.40 13.71 -3.12
CA SER A 354 -8.89 14.99 -2.59
C SER A 354 -8.28 15.88 -3.69
N LEU A 355 -7.91 15.30 -4.83
CA LEU A 355 -7.38 16.00 -5.99
C LEU A 355 -8.53 16.55 -6.84
N VAL A 356 -9.54 15.73 -7.14
CA VAL A 356 -10.64 16.07 -8.06
C VAL A 356 -11.98 16.14 -7.34
N SER A 357 -12.94 16.84 -7.94
CA SER A 357 -14.33 16.89 -7.49
C SER A 357 -15.21 15.92 -8.28
N ASP A 358 -15.20 14.64 -7.92
CA ASP A 358 -16.03 13.60 -8.55
C ASP A 358 -17.07 13.04 -7.56
N GLY A 359 -18.28 13.63 -7.59
CA GLY A 359 -19.38 13.24 -6.71
C GLY A 359 -20.03 11.89 -7.06
N ASP A 360 -19.81 11.38 -8.26
CA ASP A 360 -20.35 10.09 -8.68
C ASP A 360 -19.47 8.95 -8.15
N LEU A 361 -18.15 9.08 -8.30
CA LEU A 361 -17.18 8.17 -7.70
C LEU A 361 -17.27 8.20 -6.17
N ASP A 362 -17.38 9.38 -5.55
CA ASP A 362 -17.52 9.52 -4.09
C ASP A 362 -18.74 8.75 -3.55
N ARG A 363 -19.89 8.82 -4.25
CA ARG A 363 -21.09 8.04 -3.89
C ARG A 363 -20.92 6.54 -4.10
N LYS A 364 -20.19 6.11 -5.12
CA LYS A 364 -19.87 4.69 -5.35
C LYS A 364 -18.97 4.11 -4.26
N LEU A 365 -18.03 4.92 -3.72
CA LEU A 365 -17.12 4.50 -2.66
C LEU A 365 -17.74 4.57 -1.27
N ALA A 366 -18.74 5.42 -1.04
CA ALA A 366 -19.42 5.57 0.25
C ALA A 366 -19.78 4.24 0.97
N PRO A 367 -20.39 3.22 0.32
CA PRO A 367 -20.68 1.95 0.99
C PRO A 367 -19.46 1.06 1.25
N LEU A 368 -18.30 1.36 0.65
CA LEU A 368 -17.05 0.60 0.80
C LEU A 368 -16.14 1.17 1.89
N ARG A 369 -16.50 2.32 2.47
CA ARG A 369 -15.73 3.00 3.52
C ARG A 369 -15.90 2.31 4.88
N PRO A 370 -14.87 2.35 5.75
CA PRO A 370 -13.58 3.00 5.55
C PRO A 370 -12.64 2.18 4.64
N LEU A 371 -11.84 2.88 3.86
CA LEU A 371 -10.82 2.30 2.99
C LEU A 371 -9.43 2.54 3.58
N SER A 372 -8.65 1.47 3.76
CA SER A 372 -7.37 1.52 4.47
C SER A 372 -6.25 0.82 3.71
N ASN A 373 -5.06 1.40 3.75
CA ASN A 373 -3.82 0.80 3.29
C ASN A 373 -2.67 1.28 4.19
N SER A 374 -2.11 0.36 4.98
CA SER A 374 -1.08 0.70 5.98
C SER A 374 0.20 1.28 5.36
N LYS A 375 0.54 0.90 4.13
CA LYS A 375 1.70 1.47 3.40
C LYS A 375 1.46 2.90 2.91
N LEU A 376 0.22 3.40 2.99
CA LEU A 376 -0.17 4.77 2.68
C LEU A 376 -0.68 5.54 3.92
N GLY A 377 -0.36 5.05 5.13
CA GLY A 377 -0.71 5.72 6.39
C GLY A 377 -1.92 5.16 7.14
N GLY A 378 -2.54 4.07 6.66
CA GLY A 378 -3.67 3.42 7.33
C GLY A 378 -5.01 3.81 6.70
N ASP A 379 -5.97 4.28 7.50
CA ASP A 379 -7.31 4.68 7.08
C ASP A 379 -7.28 5.93 6.19
N LEU A 380 -7.36 5.75 4.87
CA LEU A 380 -7.35 6.86 3.92
C LEU A 380 -8.68 7.60 3.87
N THR A 381 -9.80 6.97 4.27
CA THR A 381 -11.07 7.69 4.44
C THR A 381 -10.91 8.74 5.53
N LEU A 382 -10.29 8.36 6.67
CA LEU A 382 -9.98 9.27 7.75
C LEU A 382 -9.05 10.41 7.28
N LEU A 383 -7.93 10.05 6.65
CA LEU A 383 -6.86 11.00 6.32
C LEU A 383 -7.20 11.98 5.19
N TYR A 384 -8.07 11.61 4.25
CA TYR A 384 -8.36 12.43 3.06
C TYR A 384 -9.82 12.89 2.97
N ARG A 385 -10.80 12.08 3.41
CA ARG A 385 -12.22 12.47 3.34
C ARG A 385 -12.70 13.20 4.58
N ASN A 386 -12.31 12.69 5.74
CA ASN A 386 -12.70 13.27 7.03
C ASN A 386 -11.73 14.36 7.49
N ASN A 387 -10.79 14.77 6.62
CA ASN A 387 -9.77 15.77 6.91
C ASN A 387 -10.09 17.11 6.22
N PRO A 388 -10.42 18.17 6.98
CA PRO A 388 -10.65 19.51 6.45
C PRO A 388 -9.45 20.11 5.70
N ALA A 389 -8.23 19.62 5.94
CA ALA A 389 -7.04 20.07 5.22
C ALA A 389 -6.88 19.44 3.83
N MET A 390 -7.61 18.36 3.53
CA MET A 390 -7.47 17.57 2.28
C MET A 390 -8.74 17.64 1.43
N GLN A 391 -9.45 18.78 1.44
CA GLN A 391 -10.72 18.91 0.74
C GLN A 391 -10.57 18.81 -0.79
N PRO A 392 -11.58 18.27 -1.51
CA PRO A 392 -11.54 18.06 -2.96
C PRO A 392 -11.19 19.31 -3.79
N GLY A 393 -10.76 19.05 -5.03
CA GLY A 393 -10.55 20.08 -6.04
C GLY A 393 -9.22 20.79 -5.91
N CYS A 394 -8.16 20.10 -5.46
CA CYS A 394 -6.82 20.64 -5.56
C CYS A 394 -6.38 20.77 -7.04
N PHE A 395 -6.76 19.82 -7.89
CA PHE A 395 -6.70 19.99 -9.34
C PHE A 395 -7.75 21.01 -9.78
N GLY A 396 -7.35 21.97 -10.61
CA GLY A 396 -8.22 23.04 -11.09
C GLY A 396 -8.44 24.24 -10.15
N LYS A 397 -7.89 24.27 -8.92
CA LYS A 397 -7.85 25.50 -8.08
C LYS A 397 -6.93 26.59 -8.62
N GLN A 398 -6.06 26.26 -9.58
CA GLN A 398 -5.09 27.18 -10.19
C GLN A 398 -5.50 27.74 -11.57
N LYS A 399 -6.79 27.68 -11.93
CA LYS A 399 -7.32 28.35 -13.13
C LYS A 399 -7.73 29.78 -12.86
#